data_AF-A0A382G715-F1
#
_entry.id   AF-A0A382G715-F1
#
_cell.length_a   1.000
_cell.length_b   1.000
_cell.length_c   1.000
_cell.angle_alpha   90.00
_cell.angle_beta   90.00
_cell.angle_gamma   90.00
#
_symmetry.space_group_name_H-M   'P 1'
#
loop_
_entity.id
_entity.type
_entity.pdbx_description
1 polymer ?
#
loop_
_entity_poly.entity_id
_entity_poly.type
_entity_poly.pdbx_seq_one_letter_code
_entity_poly.pdbx_strand_id
1 'polypeptide(L)'
;MQEETKSWERLEKPATYSYAMVGLVSAILILGATFLILGFLDPGEDIKDFVARWKQAVESKQPEKYRQLWDKEALKRNRVQYERAENLVKRQGRVDADIRLISPRKDFRHSDRRRIDQVPVRLYQADELTMTIYRDLVIQKKGLRKQWKLIADRINEDIEHQETMLNPIEEETQEVLTAGGPSVITN
;
A
#
# COMPACT_ATOMS: atom_id res chain seq x y z
N MET A 1 9.22 -77.28 57.97
CA MET A 1 8.41 -76.04 57.97
C MET A 1 9.37 -74.90 57.69
N GLN A 2 9.43 -74.36 56.46
CA GLN A 2 8.54 -73.29 55.91
C GLN A 2 8.44 -72.10 56.89
N GLU A 3 8.67 -70.83 56.55
CA GLU A 3 8.77 -70.12 55.27
C GLU A 3 9.36 -68.70 55.49
N GLU A 4 9.98 -68.17 54.44
CA GLU A 4 9.89 -66.78 53.89
C GLU A 4 10.37 -65.53 54.67
N THR A 5 11.40 -64.81 54.14
CA THR A 5 11.43 -63.60 53.25
C THR A 5 11.26 -62.26 54.02
N LYS A 6 11.93 -61.13 53.76
CA LYS A 6 12.36 -60.39 52.55
C LYS A 6 13.51 -59.43 52.91
N SER A 7 14.63 -59.47 52.18
CA SER A 7 15.02 -58.54 51.09
C SER A 7 15.47 -57.13 51.51
N TRP A 8 16.79 -57.03 51.75
CA TRP A 8 17.75 -56.09 51.17
C TRP A 8 17.27 -54.68 50.75
N GLU A 9 17.89 -53.70 51.41
CA GLU A 9 18.50 -52.50 50.83
C GLU A 9 17.68 -51.71 49.80
N ARG A 10 17.11 -50.62 50.31
CA ARG A 10 16.61 -49.50 49.53
C ARG A 10 17.78 -48.82 48.80
N LEU A 11 18.10 -49.29 47.61
CA LEU A 11 18.99 -48.60 46.67
C LEU A 11 18.27 -47.38 46.10
N GLU A 12 18.46 -46.22 46.72
CA GLU A 12 18.29 -44.94 46.04
C GLU A 12 19.32 -44.89 44.92
N LYS A 13 18.89 -45.18 43.69
CA LYS A 13 19.73 -44.98 42.52
C LYS A 13 20.00 -43.47 42.39
N PRO A 14 21.27 -43.01 42.35
CA PRO A 14 21.52 -41.62 41.99
C PRO A 14 21.03 -41.42 40.56
N ALA A 15 20.27 -40.34 40.33
CA ALA A 15 19.88 -39.95 38.98
C ALA A 15 21.14 -39.58 38.19
N THR A 16 21.71 -40.55 37.49
CA THR A 16 22.82 -40.36 36.57
C THR A 16 22.26 -39.64 35.34
N TYR A 17 22.32 -38.31 35.36
CA TYR A 17 22.12 -37.51 34.16
C TYR A 17 23.28 -37.84 33.21
N SER A 18 23.00 -38.65 32.20
CA SER A 18 23.95 -38.92 31.13
C SER A 18 24.33 -37.60 30.46
N TYR A 19 25.63 -37.40 30.19
CA TYR A 19 26.12 -36.26 29.39
C TYR A 19 25.38 -36.12 28.05
N ALA A 20 24.84 -37.22 27.50
CA ALA A 20 23.98 -37.21 26.32
C ALA A 20 22.62 -36.52 26.57
N MET A 21 22.05 -36.66 27.78
CA MET A 21 20.79 -36.03 28.18
C MET A 21 20.98 -34.54 28.46
N VAL A 22 22.10 -34.16 29.09
CA VAL A 22 22.48 -32.75 29.29
C VAL A 22 22.73 -32.08 27.93
N GLY A 23 23.45 -32.76 27.02
CA GLY A 23 23.71 -32.30 25.65
C GLY A 23 22.44 -32.06 24.83
N LEU A 24 21.48 -32.97 24.89
CA LEU A 24 20.18 -32.85 24.20
C LEU A 24 19.35 -31.68 24.72
N VAL A 25 19.27 -31.49 26.04
CA VAL A 25 18.52 -30.36 26.65
C VAL A 25 19.16 -29.02 26.29
N SER A 26 20.49 -28.92 26.31
CA SER A 26 21.20 -27.71 25.87
C SER A 26 21.04 -27.43 24.37
N ALA A 27 21.05 -28.45 23.51
CA ALA A 27 20.85 -28.28 22.07
C ALA A 27 19.44 -27.75 21.74
N ILE A 28 18.41 -28.23 22.45
CA ILE A 28 17.03 -27.74 22.28
C ILE A 28 16.89 -26.28 22.75
N LEU A 29 17.53 -25.90 23.86
CA LEU A 29 17.55 -24.52 24.33
C LEU A 29 18.27 -23.59 23.36
N ILE A 30 19.40 -24.02 22.78
CA ILE A 30 20.13 -23.25 21.76
C ILE A 30 19.29 -23.12 20.49
N LEU A 31 18.67 -24.21 20.00
CA LEU A 31 17.81 -24.18 18.82
C LEU A 31 16.58 -23.27 19.03
N GLY A 32 15.94 -23.34 20.20
CA GLY A 32 14.84 -22.46 20.58
C GLY A 32 15.26 -20.99 20.69
N ALA A 33 16.44 -20.72 21.25
CA ALA A 33 17.01 -19.36 21.30
C ALA A 33 17.36 -18.84 19.90
N THR A 34 17.94 -19.65 19.02
CA THR A 34 18.19 -19.25 17.62
C THR A 34 16.90 -19.02 16.84
N PHE A 35 15.85 -19.83 17.05
CA PHE A 35 14.55 -19.63 16.40
C PHE A 35 13.85 -18.36 16.89
N LEU A 36 14.00 -18.02 18.18
CA LEU A 36 13.56 -16.73 18.73
C LEU A 36 14.37 -15.56 18.14
N ILE A 37 15.69 -15.66 18.08
CA ILE A 37 16.57 -14.61 17.53
C ILE A 37 16.32 -14.39 16.03
N LEU A 38 16.10 -15.45 15.23
CA LEU A 38 15.71 -15.33 13.82
C LEU A 38 14.30 -14.74 13.64
N GLY A 39 13.35 -15.05 14.54
CA GLY A 39 12.01 -14.48 14.51
C GLY A 39 11.94 -12.97 14.79
N PHE A 40 12.94 -12.40 15.48
CA PHE A 40 13.07 -10.95 15.70
C PHE A 40 13.74 -10.20 14.55
N LEU A 41 14.31 -10.91 13.58
CA LEU A 41 14.94 -10.36 12.37
C LEU A 41 14.00 -10.43 11.15
N ASP A 42 12.69 -10.32 11.35
CA ASP A 42 11.79 -10.01 10.24
C ASP A 42 11.98 -8.51 9.90
N PRO A 43 12.60 -8.14 8.76
CA PRO A 43 12.79 -6.73 8.38
C PRO A 43 11.46 -5.97 8.21
N GLY A 44 10.34 -6.70 8.34
CA GLY A 44 9.01 -6.25 8.01
C GLY A 44 8.88 -6.17 6.50
N GLU A 45 7.65 -6.01 6.07
CA GLU A 45 7.32 -5.95 4.65
C GLU A 45 8.07 -4.81 3.91
N ASP A 46 8.53 -5.08 2.68
CA ASP A 46 9.03 -4.04 1.77
C ASP A 46 7.84 -3.22 1.23
N ILE A 47 8.04 -1.93 1.02
CA ILE A 47 7.05 -1.07 0.38
C ILE A 47 6.70 -1.59 -1.01
N LYS A 48 7.66 -2.19 -1.75
CA LYS A 48 7.40 -2.78 -3.07
C LYS A 48 6.35 -3.89 -3.01
N ASP A 49 6.44 -4.76 -2.01
CA ASP A 49 5.48 -5.84 -1.81
C ASP A 49 4.09 -5.30 -1.48
N PHE A 50 4.01 -4.27 -0.63
CA PHE A 50 2.76 -3.58 -0.34
C PHE A 50 2.13 -3.01 -1.61
N VAL A 51 2.91 -2.33 -2.45
CA VAL A 51 2.44 -1.67 -3.67
C VAL A 51 1.96 -2.70 -4.69
N ALA A 52 2.63 -3.84 -4.81
CA ALA A 52 2.17 -4.95 -5.64
C ALA A 52 0.82 -5.51 -5.16
N ARG A 53 0.65 -5.73 -3.85
CA ARG A 53 -0.64 -6.14 -3.26
C ARG A 53 -1.72 -5.09 -3.47
N TRP A 54 -1.38 -3.80 -3.37
CA TRP A 54 -2.31 -2.70 -3.62
C TRP A 54 -2.78 -2.69 -5.07
N LYS A 55 -1.86 -2.76 -6.04
CA LYS A 55 -2.19 -2.89 -7.47
C LYS A 55 -3.11 -4.08 -7.70
N GLN A 56 -2.73 -5.27 -7.23
CA GLN A 56 -3.54 -6.47 -7.40
C GLN A 56 -4.95 -6.32 -6.80
N ALA A 57 -5.08 -5.70 -5.62
CA ALA A 57 -6.38 -5.49 -5.00
C ALA A 57 -7.27 -4.54 -5.80
N VAL A 58 -6.71 -3.41 -6.24
CA VAL A 58 -7.41 -2.39 -7.04
C VAL A 58 -7.85 -2.98 -8.39
N GLU A 59 -6.97 -3.68 -9.09
CA GLU A 59 -7.25 -4.26 -10.41
C GLU A 59 -8.21 -5.45 -10.35
N SER A 60 -8.17 -6.22 -9.26
CA SER A 60 -9.09 -7.35 -9.08
C SER A 60 -10.55 -6.94 -8.88
N LYS A 61 -10.80 -5.67 -8.51
CA LYS A 61 -12.13 -5.15 -8.16
C LYS A 61 -12.83 -5.94 -7.04
N GLN A 62 -12.08 -6.69 -6.23
CA GLN A 62 -12.61 -7.48 -5.10
C GLN A 62 -12.53 -6.66 -3.80
N PRO A 63 -13.67 -6.24 -3.22
CA PRO A 63 -13.69 -5.38 -2.03
C PRO A 63 -12.92 -5.97 -0.85
N GLU A 64 -12.95 -7.28 -0.67
CA GLU A 64 -12.30 -7.98 0.44
C GLU A 64 -10.78 -7.83 0.37
N LYS A 65 -10.19 -7.99 -0.82
CA LYS A 65 -8.75 -7.82 -1.03
C LYS A 65 -8.32 -6.38 -0.75
N TYR A 66 -9.10 -5.42 -1.23
CA TYR A 66 -8.81 -4.00 -0.99
C TYR A 66 -8.94 -3.67 0.50
N ARG A 67 -10.01 -4.12 1.16
CA ARG A 67 -10.26 -3.93 2.59
C ARG A 67 -9.14 -4.50 3.47
N GLN A 68 -8.55 -5.64 3.12
CA GLN A 68 -7.44 -6.27 3.86
C GLN A 68 -6.16 -5.41 3.87
N LEU A 69 -6.00 -4.50 2.92
CA LEU A 69 -4.87 -3.56 2.88
C LEU A 69 -4.98 -2.50 3.98
N TRP A 70 -6.20 -2.16 4.40
CA TRP A 70 -6.43 -1.08 5.35
C TRP A 70 -6.09 -1.48 6.78
N ASP A 71 -5.56 -0.50 7.52
CA ASP A 71 -5.59 -0.54 8.97
C ASP A 71 -7.05 -0.40 9.45
N LYS A 72 -7.49 -1.25 10.39
CA LYS A 72 -8.90 -1.31 10.82
C LYS A 72 -9.41 0.02 11.39
N GLU A 73 -8.58 0.71 12.16
CA GLU A 73 -8.96 1.99 12.78
C GLU A 73 -8.90 3.13 11.77
N ALA A 74 -7.93 3.09 10.86
CA ALA A 74 -7.87 4.04 9.75
C ALA A 74 -9.07 3.89 8.80
N LEU A 75 -9.48 2.65 8.49
CA LEU A 75 -10.66 2.37 7.66
C LEU A 75 -11.93 2.95 8.27
N LYS A 76 -12.14 2.82 9.59
CA LYS A 76 -13.28 3.41 10.28
C LYS A 76 -13.30 4.94 10.12
N ARG A 77 -12.14 5.59 10.29
CA ARG A 77 -12.02 7.05 10.16
C ARG A 77 -12.14 7.56 8.72
N ASN A 78 -11.65 6.79 7.75
CA ASN A 78 -11.58 7.15 6.34
C ASN A 78 -12.59 6.36 5.49
N ARG A 79 -13.73 5.96 6.07
CA ARG A 79 -14.74 5.12 5.41
C ARG A 79 -15.22 5.69 4.08
N VAL A 80 -15.45 7.01 4.02
CA VAL A 80 -15.89 7.70 2.80
C VAL A 80 -14.86 7.59 1.67
N GLN A 81 -13.56 7.70 1.98
CA GLN A 81 -12.50 7.54 0.99
C GLN A 81 -12.45 6.10 0.47
N TYR A 82 -12.55 5.13 1.38
CA TYR A 82 -12.63 3.71 1.03
C TYR A 82 -13.83 3.41 0.11
N GLU A 83 -15.04 3.86 0.47
CA GLU A 83 -16.25 3.62 -0.31
C GLU A 83 -16.19 4.32 -1.67
N ARG A 84 -15.64 5.54 -1.75
CA ARG A 84 -15.42 6.24 -3.02
C ARG A 84 -14.45 5.46 -3.93
N ALA A 85 -13.34 4.99 -3.36
CA ALA A 85 -12.33 4.20 -4.07
C ALA A 85 -12.91 2.89 -4.62
N GLU A 86 -13.64 2.16 -3.79
CA GLU A 86 -14.29 0.89 -4.14
C GLU A 86 -15.35 1.10 -5.23
N ASN A 87 -16.24 2.07 -5.06
CA ASN A 87 -17.31 2.34 -6.03
C ASN A 87 -16.76 2.77 -7.38
N LEU A 88 -15.65 3.52 -7.41
CA LEU A 88 -15.04 3.97 -8.65
C LEU A 88 -14.53 2.79 -9.47
N VAL A 89 -13.79 1.85 -8.86
CA VAL A 89 -13.22 0.70 -9.57
C VAL A 89 -14.28 -0.34 -9.94
N LYS A 90 -15.31 -0.52 -9.09
CA LYS A 90 -16.39 -1.50 -9.31
C LYS A 90 -17.19 -1.23 -10.58
N ARG A 91 -17.32 0.04 -10.98
CA ARG A 91 -18.09 0.46 -12.17
C ARG A 91 -17.34 0.26 -13.49
N GLN A 92 -16.04 0.00 -13.45
CA GLN A 92 -15.21 -0.07 -14.66
C GLN A 92 -15.15 -1.48 -15.22
N GLY A 93 -15.07 -1.58 -16.55
CA GLY A 93 -14.80 -2.82 -17.27
C GLY A 93 -13.43 -3.37 -16.88
N ARG A 94 -12.40 -2.53 -16.95
CA ARG A 94 -11.02 -2.86 -16.58
C ARG A 94 -10.37 -1.69 -15.82
N VAL A 95 -9.43 -2.01 -14.94
CA VAL A 95 -8.69 -1.05 -14.13
C VAL A 95 -7.24 -1.46 -14.18
N ASP A 96 -6.35 -0.51 -14.50
CA ASP A 96 -4.90 -0.73 -14.51
C ASP A 96 -4.22 0.31 -13.63
N ALA A 97 -3.51 -0.11 -12.59
CA ALA A 97 -2.69 0.77 -11.77
C ALA A 97 -1.22 0.73 -12.21
N ASP A 98 -0.62 1.88 -12.52
CA ASP A 98 0.79 1.97 -12.88
C ASP A 98 1.67 2.23 -11.65
N ILE A 99 2.52 1.25 -11.33
CA ILE A 99 3.40 1.29 -10.16
C ILE A 99 4.88 1.42 -10.54
N ARG A 100 5.21 1.64 -11.82
CA ARG A 100 6.61 1.63 -12.30
C ARG A 100 7.43 2.82 -11.78
N LEU A 101 6.79 3.97 -11.62
CA LEU A 101 7.44 5.24 -11.29
C LEU A 101 7.08 5.77 -9.89
N ILE A 102 6.69 4.90 -8.97
CA ILE A 102 6.36 5.33 -7.61
C ILE A 102 7.60 5.70 -6.80
N SER A 103 7.54 6.81 -6.08
CA SER A 103 8.61 7.26 -5.18
C SER A 103 8.07 7.50 -3.77
N PRO A 104 8.13 6.50 -2.87
CA PRO A 104 7.65 6.64 -1.50
C PRO A 104 8.44 7.71 -0.73
N ARG A 105 7.74 8.73 -0.23
CA ARG A 105 8.30 9.80 0.59
C ARG A 105 8.18 9.45 2.08
N LYS A 106 9.23 9.75 2.85
CA LYS A 106 9.21 9.61 4.32
C LYS A 106 8.34 10.70 4.93
N ASP A 107 7.54 10.33 5.93
CA ASP A 107 6.93 11.31 6.82
C ASP A 107 7.92 11.60 7.95
N PHE A 108 8.47 12.82 8.00
CA PHE A 108 9.51 13.18 8.97
C PHE A 108 9.05 13.07 10.43
N ARG A 109 7.74 13.13 10.68
CA ARG A 109 7.18 13.00 12.04
C ARG A 109 6.93 11.54 12.43
N HIS A 110 6.94 10.62 11.47
CA HIS A 110 6.57 9.23 11.66
C HIS A 110 7.48 8.30 10.83
N SER A 111 8.52 7.76 11.47
CA SER A 111 9.52 6.89 10.82
C SER A 111 8.92 5.63 10.19
N ASP A 112 7.77 5.19 10.70
CA ASP A 112 7.00 4.04 10.26
C ASP A 112 5.92 4.38 9.22
N ARG A 113 5.86 5.62 8.74
CA ARG A 113 4.87 6.10 7.75
C ARG A 113 5.53 6.54 6.46
N ARG A 114 4.86 6.26 5.35
CA ARG A 114 5.26 6.68 4.00
C ARG A 114 4.07 7.27 3.26
N ARG A 115 4.36 8.18 2.34
CA ARG A 115 3.41 8.71 1.37
C ARG A 115 3.83 8.29 -0.02
N ILE A 116 2.89 7.87 -0.83
CA ILE A 116 3.11 7.53 -2.24
C ILE A 116 2.10 8.36 -3.00
N ASP A 117 2.58 9.42 -3.61
CA ASP A 117 1.72 10.43 -4.22
C ASP A 117 1.62 10.17 -5.72
N GLN A 118 0.48 10.56 -6.31
CA GLN A 118 0.26 10.56 -7.75
C GLN A 118 0.42 9.18 -8.40
N VAL A 119 -0.09 8.12 -7.77
CA VAL A 119 -0.10 6.78 -8.38
C VAL A 119 -1.16 6.75 -9.49
N PRO A 120 -0.79 6.61 -10.77
CA PRO A 120 -1.76 6.65 -11.86
C PRO A 120 -2.60 5.38 -11.88
N VAL A 121 -3.91 5.54 -12.03
CA VAL A 121 -4.87 4.44 -12.21
C VAL A 121 -5.72 4.74 -13.43
N ARG A 122 -5.61 3.90 -14.44
CA ARG A 122 -6.35 3.97 -15.69
C ARG A 122 -7.64 3.18 -15.55
N LEU A 123 -8.75 3.81 -15.91
CA LEU A 123 -10.09 3.25 -15.85
C LEU A 123 -10.60 3.04 -17.28
N TYR A 124 -11.11 1.85 -17.54
CA TYR A 124 -11.57 1.46 -18.86
C TYR A 124 -13.03 1.01 -18.83
N GLN A 125 -13.78 1.39 -19.86
CA GLN A 125 -15.14 0.92 -20.12
C GLN A 125 -15.19 0.31 -21.52
N ALA A 126 -15.69 -0.93 -21.64
CA ALA A 126 -15.67 -1.68 -22.91
C ALA A 126 -14.27 -1.69 -23.59
N ASP A 127 -13.22 -1.86 -22.78
CA ASP A 127 -11.80 -1.83 -23.16
C ASP A 127 -11.24 -0.50 -23.72
N GLU A 128 -12.07 0.54 -23.79
CA GLU A 128 -11.63 1.91 -24.10
C GLU A 128 -11.20 2.65 -22.83
N LEU A 129 -10.10 3.38 -22.91
CA LEU A 129 -9.61 4.20 -21.80
C LEU A 129 -10.57 5.38 -21.60
N THR A 130 -11.26 5.42 -20.46
CA THR A 130 -12.23 6.47 -20.15
C THR A 130 -11.60 7.60 -19.35
N MET A 131 -10.73 7.27 -18.39
CA MET A 131 -10.14 8.27 -17.50
C MET A 131 -8.85 7.74 -16.87
N THR A 132 -7.91 8.64 -16.60
CA THR A 132 -6.80 8.40 -15.67
C THR A 132 -7.06 9.20 -14.40
N ILE A 133 -7.01 8.53 -13.25
CA ILE A 133 -7.07 9.17 -11.93
C ILE A 133 -5.73 9.00 -11.23
N TYR A 134 -5.47 9.86 -10.25
CA TYR A 134 -4.26 9.78 -9.45
C TYR A 134 -4.62 9.47 -8.01
N ARG A 135 -3.88 8.54 -7.42
CA ARG A 135 -4.10 8.07 -6.05
C ARG A 135 -2.95 8.49 -5.15
N ASP A 136 -3.27 9.22 -4.08
CA ASP A 136 -2.30 9.52 -3.02
C ASP A 136 -2.53 8.54 -1.86
N LEU A 137 -1.53 7.70 -1.62
CA LEU A 137 -1.56 6.66 -0.60
C LEU A 137 -0.75 7.11 0.62
N VAL A 138 -1.32 6.95 1.81
CA VAL A 138 -0.59 7.03 3.08
C VAL A 138 -0.55 5.65 3.68
N ILE A 139 0.65 5.13 3.92
CA ILE A 139 0.87 3.78 4.47
C ILE A 139 1.65 3.85 5.76
N GLN A 140 1.43 2.90 6.66
CA GLN A 140 2.14 2.81 7.93
C GLN A 140 2.43 1.35 8.31
N LYS A 141 3.62 1.06 8.85
CA LYS A 141 3.94 -0.26 9.41
C LYS A 141 3.09 -0.50 10.66
N LYS A 142 2.36 -1.62 10.70
CA LYS A 142 1.47 -2.02 11.79
C LYS A 142 1.74 -3.44 12.26
N GLY A 143 1.35 -3.71 13.50
CA GLY A 143 1.46 -5.04 14.12
C GLY A 143 2.89 -5.48 14.45
N LEU A 144 2.99 -6.70 14.97
CA LEU A 144 4.26 -7.31 15.39
C LEU A 144 5.16 -7.64 14.18
N ARG A 145 4.58 -8.10 13.07
CA ARG A 145 5.28 -8.37 11.80
C ARG A 145 5.59 -7.13 10.96
N LYS A 146 5.32 -5.92 11.49
CA LYS A 146 5.63 -4.63 10.84
C LYS A 146 5.20 -4.56 9.35
N GLN A 147 3.99 -5.03 9.05
CA GLN A 147 3.41 -5.01 7.71
C GLN A 147 2.90 -3.63 7.35
N TRP A 148 3.02 -3.22 6.09
CA TRP A 148 2.46 -1.96 5.63
C TRP A 148 0.95 -2.08 5.50
N LYS A 149 0.26 -1.11 6.09
CA LYS A 149 -1.19 -0.96 6.01
C LYS A 149 -1.55 0.42 5.49
N LEU A 150 -2.62 0.46 4.70
CA LEU A 150 -3.19 1.68 4.16
C LEU A 150 -3.88 2.45 5.29
N ILE A 151 -3.50 3.72 5.41
CA ILE A 151 -4.05 4.67 6.37
C ILE A 151 -5.00 5.65 5.67
N ALA A 152 -4.66 6.06 4.45
CA ALA A 152 -5.50 6.88 3.59
C ALA A 152 -5.23 6.55 2.12
N ASP A 153 -6.26 6.69 1.30
CA ASP A 153 -6.21 6.55 -0.16
C ASP A 153 -7.10 7.66 -0.72
N ARG A 154 -6.45 8.73 -1.19
CA ARG A 154 -7.13 9.89 -1.74
C ARG A 154 -7.15 9.78 -3.24
N ILE A 155 -8.30 10.06 -3.81
CA ILE A 155 -8.49 10.13 -5.26
C ILE A 155 -8.39 11.59 -5.65
N ASN A 156 -7.38 11.89 -6.45
CA ASN A 156 -7.27 13.14 -7.18
C ASN A 156 -7.79 12.82 -8.58
N GLU A 157 -8.95 13.37 -8.93
CA GLU A 157 -9.44 13.35 -10.30
C GLU A 157 -8.55 14.31 -11.10
N ASP A 158 -8.04 13.84 -12.26
CA ASP A 158 -7.08 14.62 -13.00
C ASP A 158 -7.73 15.85 -13.63
N ILE A 159 -6.98 16.95 -13.55
CA ILE A 159 -7.28 18.28 -14.09
C ILE A 159 -6.90 18.22 -15.56
N GLU A 160 -7.74 17.67 -16.44
CA GLU A 160 -7.53 17.74 -17.90
C GLU A 160 -8.78 17.26 -18.65
N HIS A 161 -9.87 18.03 -18.59
CA HIS A 161 -10.97 18.07 -19.59
C HIS A 161 -11.61 19.48 -19.63
N GLN A 162 -10.81 20.52 -19.39
CA GLN A 162 -11.21 21.93 -19.52
C GLN A 162 -10.35 22.72 -20.51
N GLU A 163 -9.68 22.06 -21.45
CA GLU A 163 -8.98 22.71 -22.56
C GLU A 163 -9.52 22.23 -23.92
N THR A 164 -10.81 22.46 -24.20
CA THR A 164 -11.30 22.62 -25.59
C THR A 164 -12.62 23.42 -25.64
N MET A 165 -12.67 24.57 -24.99
CA MET A 165 -13.69 25.61 -25.25
C MET A 165 -13.05 27.00 -25.11
N LEU A 166 -11.90 27.20 -25.77
CA LEU A 166 -11.44 28.53 -26.12
C LEU A 166 -11.48 28.58 -27.64
N ASN A 167 -12.54 29.21 -28.15
CA ASN A 167 -12.75 29.52 -29.55
C ASN A 167 -11.46 30.06 -30.18
N PRO A 168 -11.09 29.66 -31.40
CA PRO A 168 -10.19 30.48 -32.19
C PRO A 168 -10.94 31.79 -32.44
N ILE A 169 -10.48 32.89 -31.85
CA ILE A 169 -10.83 34.20 -32.39
C ILE A 169 -10.13 34.23 -33.74
N GLU A 170 -10.90 34.00 -34.80
CA GLU A 170 -10.56 34.40 -36.15
C GLU A 170 -10.25 35.89 -36.10
N GLU A 171 -8.97 36.23 -36.11
CA GLU A 171 -8.54 37.60 -36.39
C GLU A 171 -8.73 37.80 -37.90
N GLU A 172 -9.98 38.10 -38.25
CA GLU A 172 -10.42 38.50 -39.57
C GLU A 172 -9.71 39.81 -39.93
N THR A 173 -8.68 39.72 -40.77
CA THR A 173 -8.09 40.85 -41.47
C THR A 173 -9.17 41.60 -42.25
N GLN A 174 -9.70 42.68 -41.67
CA GLN A 174 -10.47 43.68 -42.41
C GLN A 174 -9.52 44.79 -42.88
N GLU A 175 -9.06 44.66 -44.12
CA GLU A 175 -8.77 45.81 -44.97
C GLU A 175 -10.03 46.69 -45.05
N VAL A 176 -9.99 47.89 -44.47
CA VAL A 176 -10.97 48.93 -44.80
C VAL A 176 -10.22 50.15 -45.32
N LEU A 177 -10.11 50.17 -46.64
CA LEU A 177 -9.99 51.35 -47.48
C LEU A 177 -10.91 52.48 -46.95
N THR A 178 -10.33 53.59 -46.53
CA THR A 178 -11.03 54.87 -46.47
C THR A 178 -10.29 55.89 -47.31
N ALA A 179 -10.70 55.97 -48.58
CA ALA A 179 -10.47 57.13 -49.42
C ALA A 179 -11.50 58.21 -49.08
N GLY A 180 -11.04 59.45 -48.90
CA GLY A 180 -11.91 60.64 -48.88
C GLY A 180 -11.45 61.73 -47.92
N GLY A 181 -10.60 62.66 -48.40
CA GLY A 181 -10.30 63.93 -47.72
C GLY A 181 -11.54 64.83 -47.55
N PRO A 182 -11.41 65.98 -46.86
CA PRO A 182 -10.80 67.14 -47.52
C PRO A 182 -9.91 68.04 -46.63
N SER A 183 -9.18 68.89 -47.33
CA SER A 183 -8.35 70.04 -46.91
C SER A 183 -8.91 70.90 -45.77
N VAL A 184 -8.02 71.57 -45.01
CA VAL A 184 -7.87 73.05 -44.95
C VAL A 184 -6.83 73.49 -43.88
N ILE A 185 -5.76 74.15 -44.35
CA ILE A 185 -5.10 75.42 -43.94
C ILE A 185 -5.22 75.85 -42.45
N THR A 186 -4.15 76.12 -41.70
CA THR A 186 -3.34 77.37 -41.56
C THR A 186 -2.34 77.09 -40.40
N ASN A 187 -1.16 77.69 -40.20
CA ASN A 187 -0.51 78.93 -40.62
C ASN A 187 1.02 78.75 -40.42
#